data_AF-A0A524ED41-F1
#
_entry.id   AF-A0A524ED41-F1
#
_cell.length_a   1.000
_cell.length_b   1.000
_cell.length_c   1.000
_cell.angle_alpha   90.00
_cell.angle_beta   90.00
_cell.angle_gamma   90.00
#
_symmetry.space_group_name_H-M   'P 1'
#
loop_
_entity.id
_entity.type
_entity.pdbx_description
1 polymer ?
#
loop_
_entity_poly.entity_id
_entity_poly.type
_entity_poly.pdbx_seq_one_letter_code
_entity_poly.pdbx_strand_id
1 'polypeptide(L)'
;MILMASNDVEKVKADIIAQYEKMTSKSKAIFEEAVKYLPGGGTRNITYFYPYPFYVTKGEGIYLEDVDGNRYIDVQNNMTVLLHGHAHPKVAEAQKNQAELGTAHNAPTAGQFKLAKILCDRVPSIEEIRFCNSGTEATMFAIRAARVFTGKDGLIVMDGSYHGSHDYVSVNFDSALLDEGMPRPGVEKGIPKSVLNDIYVVPVNDLKAAEKLMKKYHKKIAAIIIEPILGYAGGVLANEDYLRGLRELTKKYGILLIFDEVITFRLSTGGMQKVYGIKPDLTALGKAIGGGLPVGAFGGRKDIIEQFNPTRKNFVMHSGTFSGNAMVMESGIAALELYDEKAVERLGILGDRLRAGIRRIADGLEIDCYIGGVQSITYVQFPNVVAQNKREISFNTIPYMEMSKFLRMAMPINGLYGISKGVIGFMLSTVMDEKIIDEILVRFKKSMEMILPIYQDLKPYKGFSGVIYSMLKDLNINEKFAEKYSEDDYSVLLVASDDPYATRINIKDGKLVFTPIEYTKKNLNKLAKETDGALITTRSTFLGLGVGKVNPLIAILKGKLKIKGMKHIRRFTGYFSLL
;
A
#
# COMPACT_ATOMS: atom_id res chain seq x y z
N MET A 1 -26.92 1.57 -21.03
CA MET A 1 -26.31 0.79 -19.93
C MET A 1 -27.38 0.63 -18.86
N ILE A 2 -27.95 -0.55 -18.71
CA ILE A 2 -29.04 -0.80 -17.75
C ILE A 2 -28.39 -0.94 -16.37
N LEU A 3 -28.65 0.00 -15.47
CA LEU A 3 -28.30 -0.14 -14.05
C LEU A 3 -29.01 -1.41 -13.54
N MET A 4 -28.26 -2.41 -13.07
CA MET A 4 -28.85 -3.58 -12.42
C MET A 4 -29.60 -3.14 -11.16
N ALA A 5 -30.67 -3.87 -10.80
CA ALA A 5 -31.37 -3.60 -9.55
C ALA A 5 -30.43 -3.86 -8.38
N SER A 6 -30.47 -3.02 -7.33
CA SER A 6 -29.61 -3.15 -6.14
C SER A 6 -29.66 -4.55 -5.50
N ASN A 7 -30.78 -5.27 -5.65
CA ASN A 7 -30.98 -6.63 -5.15
C ASN A 7 -30.09 -7.67 -5.85
N ASP A 8 -29.68 -7.43 -7.10
CA ASP A 8 -28.83 -8.36 -7.85
C ASP A 8 -27.36 -8.27 -7.40
N VAL A 9 -26.89 -7.07 -7.05
CA VAL A 9 -25.51 -6.84 -6.57
C VAL A 9 -25.30 -7.44 -5.17
N GLU A 10 -26.26 -7.28 -4.26
CA GLU A 10 -26.20 -7.88 -2.93
C GLU A 10 -26.21 -9.42 -2.98
N LYS A 11 -26.97 -9.99 -3.93
CA LYS A 11 -26.94 -11.43 -4.18
C LYS A 11 -25.56 -11.89 -4.64
N VAL A 12 -24.93 -11.19 -5.58
CA VAL A 12 -23.55 -11.50 -6.03
C VAL A 12 -22.57 -11.46 -4.86
N LYS A 13 -22.65 -10.45 -3.99
CA LYS A 13 -21.81 -10.33 -2.78
C LYS A 13 -22.00 -11.54 -1.85
N ALA A 14 -23.24 -11.91 -1.57
CA ALA A 14 -23.57 -13.05 -0.72
C ALA A 14 -23.08 -14.38 -1.31
N ASP A 15 -23.24 -14.58 -2.63
CA ASP A 15 -22.80 -15.78 -3.34
C ASP A 15 -21.27 -15.95 -3.27
N ILE A 16 -20.51 -14.86 -3.44
CA ILE A 16 -19.03 -14.87 -3.30
C ILE A 16 -18.62 -15.30 -1.89
N ILE A 17 -19.26 -14.74 -0.86
CA ILE A 17 -18.97 -15.08 0.54
C ILE A 17 -19.28 -16.57 0.78
N ALA A 18 -20.49 -17.02 0.42
CA ALA A 18 -20.91 -18.40 0.63
C ALA A 18 -20.00 -19.41 -0.09
N GLN A 19 -19.56 -19.08 -1.32
CA GLN A 19 -18.63 -19.93 -2.06
C GLN A 19 -17.24 -19.98 -1.39
N TYR A 20 -16.71 -18.84 -0.96
CA TYR A 20 -15.43 -18.78 -0.25
C TYR A 20 -15.51 -19.59 1.06
N GLU A 21 -16.57 -19.43 1.85
CA GLU A 21 -16.72 -20.13 3.11
C GLU A 21 -16.87 -21.64 2.94
N LYS A 22 -17.64 -22.07 1.94
CA LYS A 22 -17.80 -23.49 1.61
C LYS A 22 -16.47 -24.13 1.24
N MET A 23 -15.64 -23.42 0.47
CA MET A 23 -14.34 -23.90 0.02
C MET A 23 -13.29 -23.94 1.16
N THR A 24 -13.43 -23.10 2.18
CA THR A 24 -12.42 -22.89 3.24
C THR A 24 -12.94 -23.22 4.65
N SER A 25 -13.81 -24.22 4.75
CA SER A 25 -14.53 -24.58 5.99
C SER A 25 -13.63 -24.92 7.20
N LYS A 26 -12.51 -25.61 7.00
CA LYS A 26 -11.54 -25.92 8.06
C LYS A 26 -10.77 -24.68 8.45
N SER A 27 -10.41 -23.83 7.48
CA SER A 27 -9.82 -22.52 7.76
C SER A 27 -10.74 -21.66 8.64
N LYS A 28 -12.06 -21.70 8.41
CA LYS A 28 -13.06 -21.03 9.26
C LYS A 28 -13.00 -21.54 10.69
N ALA A 29 -13.02 -22.85 10.89
CA ALA A 29 -12.96 -23.45 12.22
C ALA A 29 -11.66 -23.08 12.96
N ILE A 30 -10.52 -23.06 12.25
CA ILE A 30 -9.25 -22.60 12.84
C ILE A 30 -9.32 -21.11 13.20
N PHE A 31 -9.89 -20.27 12.33
CA PHE A 31 -10.04 -18.84 12.60
C PHE A 31 -10.89 -18.58 13.85
N GLU A 32 -12.03 -19.26 13.99
CA GLU A 32 -12.94 -19.15 15.13
C GLU A 32 -12.27 -19.54 16.46
N GLU A 33 -11.32 -20.49 16.42
CA GLU A 33 -10.49 -20.81 17.58
C GLU A 33 -9.38 -19.78 17.78
N ALA A 34 -8.70 -19.38 16.71
CA ALA A 34 -7.54 -18.50 16.74
C ALA A 34 -7.88 -17.12 17.32
N VAL A 35 -9.09 -16.58 17.09
CA VAL A 35 -9.50 -15.28 17.64
C VAL A 35 -9.53 -15.24 19.17
N LYS A 36 -9.56 -16.40 19.85
CA LYS A 36 -9.45 -16.50 21.32
C LYS A 36 -8.05 -16.18 21.82
N TYR A 37 -7.02 -16.43 21.00
CA TYR A 37 -5.62 -16.34 21.38
C TYR A 37 -4.87 -15.21 20.65
N LEU A 38 -5.33 -14.86 19.45
CA LEU A 38 -4.73 -13.88 18.56
C LEU A 38 -5.79 -12.81 18.22
N PRO A 39 -5.56 -11.52 18.53
CA PRO A 39 -6.50 -10.47 18.14
C PRO A 39 -6.76 -10.49 16.63
N GLY A 40 -8.03 -10.71 16.24
CA GLY A 40 -8.40 -10.84 14.83
C GLY A 40 -7.86 -12.11 14.15
N GLY A 41 -7.50 -13.14 14.93
CA GLY A 41 -7.09 -14.46 14.43
C GLY A 41 -5.71 -14.49 13.76
N GLY A 42 -4.85 -13.50 13.98
CA GLY A 42 -3.53 -13.46 13.36
C GLY A 42 -2.55 -12.47 14.02
N THR A 43 -1.29 -12.50 13.57
CA THR A 43 -0.20 -11.65 14.09
C THR A 43 0.23 -10.53 13.12
N ARG A 44 -0.33 -10.50 11.91
CA ARG A 44 0.04 -9.55 10.84
C ARG A 44 -1.20 -8.98 10.15
N ASN A 45 -1.57 -7.74 10.45
CA ASN A 45 -2.83 -7.11 10.00
C ASN A 45 -3.10 -7.14 8.48
N ILE A 46 -2.05 -7.24 7.67
CA ILE A 46 -2.17 -7.27 6.21
C ILE A 46 -2.60 -8.63 5.66
N THR A 47 -2.45 -9.72 6.41
CA THR A 47 -2.90 -11.05 5.97
C THR A 47 -4.38 -11.25 6.23
N TYR A 48 -4.96 -10.54 7.19
CA TYR A 48 -6.40 -10.55 7.47
C TYR A 48 -7.19 -9.94 6.31
N PHE A 49 -8.30 -10.58 5.97
CA PHE A 49 -9.36 -10.05 5.13
C PHE A 49 -10.70 -10.68 5.53
N TYR A 50 -11.79 -9.97 5.24
CA TYR A 50 -13.15 -10.44 5.51
C TYR A 50 -13.54 -11.60 4.58
N PRO A 51 -14.30 -12.62 5.05
CA PRO A 51 -14.72 -12.81 6.45
C PRO A 51 -13.60 -13.31 7.37
N TYR A 52 -12.69 -14.11 6.84
CA TYR A 52 -11.49 -14.61 7.50
C TYR A 52 -10.45 -15.06 6.46
N PRO A 53 -9.14 -15.06 6.78
CA PRO A 53 -8.13 -15.62 5.90
C PRO A 53 -8.12 -17.16 5.92
N PHE A 54 -7.79 -17.78 4.79
CA PHE A 54 -7.48 -19.21 4.76
C PHE A 54 -6.14 -19.52 5.43
N TYR A 55 -5.99 -20.73 5.98
CA TYR A 55 -4.76 -21.16 6.66
C TYR A 55 -3.91 -22.04 5.75
N VAL A 56 -2.68 -21.61 5.47
CA VAL A 56 -1.73 -22.34 4.61
C VAL A 56 -1.11 -23.51 5.37
N THR A 57 -1.03 -24.68 4.73
CA THR A 57 -0.29 -25.86 5.20
C THR A 57 1.04 -26.03 4.49
N LYS A 58 1.10 -25.72 3.20
CA LYS A 58 2.28 -25.97 2.35
C LYS A 58 2.45 -24.88 1.30
N GLY A 59 3.70 -24.57 0.97
CA GLY A 59 4.07 -23.82 -0.22
C GLY A 59 5.11 -24.58 -1.04
N GLU A 60 4.98 -24.59 -2.36
CA GLU A 60 5.94 -25.21 -3.28
C GLU A 60 5.99 -24.46 -4.63
N GLY A 61 7.16 -23.96 -5.00
CA GLY A 61 7.33 -23.15 -6.20
C GLY A 61 6.44 -21.91 -6.15
N ILE A 62 5.43 -21.83 -7.02
CA ILE A 62 4.45 -20.73 -7.05
C ILE A 62 3.16 -21.06 -6.29
N TYR A 63 3.00 -22.28 -5.79
CA TYR A 63 1.74 -22.76 -5.27
C TYR A 63 1.69 -22.67 -3.74
N LEU A 64 0.53 -22.29 -3.24
CA LEU A 64 0.12 -22.46 -1.84
C LEU A 64 -0.97 -23.52 -1.77
N GLU A 65 -0.95 -24.32 -0.70
CA GLU A 65 -2.01 -25.24 -0.32
C GLU A 65 -2.54 -24.85 1.06
N ASP A 66 -3.86 -24.81 1.24
CA ASP A 66 -4.48 -24.56 2.53
C ASP A 66 -4.87 -25.84 3.28
N VAL A 67 -5.36 -25.68 4.51
CA VAL A 67 -5.84 -26.78 5.38
C VAL A 67 -7.05 -27.53 4.80
N ASP A 68 -7.75 -26.92 3.85
CA ASP A 68 -8.90 -27.47 3.14
C ASP A 68 -8.48 -28.28 1.89
N GLY A 69 -7.20 -28.21 1.49
CA GLY A 69 -6.64 -28.90 0.31
C GLY A 69 -6.76 -28.10 -0.99
N ASN A 70 -7.16 -26.83 -0.91
CA ASN A 70 -7.23 -25.95 -2.07
C ASN A 70 -5.84 -25.47 -2.48
N ARG A 71 -5.59 -25.38 -3.79
CA ARG A 71 -4.31 -24.91 -4.34
C ARG A 71 -4.43 -23.57 -5.05
N TYR A 72 -3.55 -22.64 -4.70
CA TYR A 72 -3.54 -21.28 -5.20
C TYR A 72 -2.20 -20.93 -5.86
N ILE A 73 -2.20 -20.19 -6.96
CA ILE A 73 -0.99 -19.52 -7.45
C ILE A 73 -0.77 -18.27 -6.61
N ASP A 74 0.37 -18.20 -5.92
CA ASP A 74 0.80 -17.07 -5.10
C ASP A 74 1.43 -15.98 -5.98
N VAL A 75 0.69 -14.87 -6.13
CA VAL A 75 1.16 -13.67 -6.84
C VAL A 75 1.67 -12.59 -5.88
N GLN A 76 1.89 -12.92 -4.61
CA GLN A 76 2.39 -12.00 -3.57
C GLN A 76 3.78 -12.37 -3.09
N ASN A 77 4.09 -13.66 -3.02
CA ASN A 77 5.40 -14.19 -2.62
C ASN A 77 5.87 -13.57 -1.28
N ASN A 78 4.96 -13.60 -0.29
CA ASN A 78 5.10 -12.95 1.02
C ASN A 78 5.50 -11.46 0.90
N MET A 79 4.82 -10.71 0.02
CA MET A 79 5.12 -9.32 -0.32
C MET A 79 6.58 -9.11 -0.74
N THR A 80 6.99 -9.76 -1.82
CA THR A 80 8.34 -9.67 -2.45
C THR A 80 9.48 -10.34 -1.68
N VAL A 81 9.24 -10.97 -0.52
CA VAL A 81 10.27 -11.70 0.25
C VAL A 81 10.76 -12.92 -0.52
N LEU A 82 9.84 -13.70 -1.09
CA LEU A 82 10.14 -14.99 -1.72
C LEU A 82 10.49 -14.81 -3.19
N LEU A 83 11.69 -14.28 -3.45
CA LEU A 83 12.19 -14.01 -4.81
C LEU A 83 12.19 -15.23 -5.73
N HIS A 84 12.35 -16.41 -5.16
CA HIS A 84 12.39 -17.70 -5.86
C HIS A 84 11.16 -18.57 -5.58
N GLY A 85 10.07 -17.96 -5.07
CA GLY A 85 8.88 -18.70 -4.65
C GLY A 85 9.13 -19.51 -3.39
N HIS A 86 8.24 -20.46 -3.15
CA HIS A 86 8.22 -21.32 -1.97
C HIS A 86 9.17 -22.52 -2.12
N ALA A 87 9.90 -22.83 -1.05
CA ALA A 87 10.74 -24.03 -0.94
C ALA A 87 11.68 -24.28 -2.13
N HIS A 88 12.30 -23.21 -2.67
CA HIS A 88 13.23 -23.35 -3.79
C HIS A 88 14.39 -24.31 -3.41
N PRO A 89 14.67 -25.38 -4.19
CA PRO A 89 15.55 -26.47 -3.76
C PRO A 89 16.93 -26.03 -3.27
N LYS A 90 17.60 -25.14 -4.00
CA LYS A 90 18.92 -24.62 -3.61
C LYS A 90 18.92 -23.79 -2.33
N VAL A 91 17.83 -23.05 -2.06
CA VAL A 91 17.72 -22.24 -0.84
C VAL A 91 17.38 -23.13 0.35
N ALA A 92 16.47 -24.09 0.14
CA ALA A 92 16.12 -25.09 1.15
C ALA A 92 17.31 -26.00 1.51
N GLU A 93 18.14 -26.37 0.54
CA GLU A 93 19.37 -27.12 0.76
C GLU A 93 20.39 -26.32 1.58
N ALA A 94 20.60 -25.04 1.27
CA ALA A 94 21.46 -24.17 2.07
C ALA A 94 20.97 -24.06 3.52
N GLN A 95 19.65 -23.94 3.73
CA GLN A 95 19.04 -23.95 5.06
C GLN A 95 19.25 -25.26 5.79
N LYS A 96 19.01 -26.39 5.12
CA LYS A 96 19.19 -27.72 5.70
C LYS A 96 20.65 -27.93 6.14
N ASN A 97 21.59 -27.66 5.26
CA ASN A 97 23.02 -27.83 5.54
C ASN A 97 23.48 -26.94 6.70
N GLN A 98 23.00 -25.69 6.76
CA GLN A 98 23.34 -24.80 7.87
C GLN A 98 22.68 -25.23 9.19
N ALA A 99 21.50 -25.85 9.16
CA ALA A 99 20.86 -26.37 10.37
C ALA A 99 21.71 -27.43 11.08
N GLU A 100 22.39 -28.29 10.30
CA GLU A 100 23.30 -29.33 10.81
C GLU A 100 24.55 -28.75 11.51
N LEU A 101 24.90 -27.48 11.20
CA LEU A 101 26.02 -26.74 11.80
C LEU A 101 25.58 -25.76 12.91
N GLY A 102 24.28 -25.71 13.20
CA GLY A 102 23.66 -24.74 14.11
C GLY A 102 23.22 -23.45 13.41
N THR A 103 22.12 -22.87 13.90
CA THR A 103 21.40 -21.77 13.25
C THR A 103 21.95 -20.39 13.60
N ALA A 104 22.43 -20.21 14.83
CA ALA A 104 22.93 -18.96 15.38
C ALA A 104 24.02 -19.22 16.42
N HIS A 105 25.01 -18.32 16.50
CA HIS A 105 26.17 -18.45 17.37
C HIS A 105 26.48 -17.09 18.01
N ASN A 106 27.07 -17.09 19.21
CA ASN A 106 27.62 -15.88 19.84
C ASN A 106 29.05 -15.58 19.33
N ALA A 107 29.27 -15.77 18.03
CA ALA A 107 30.52 -15.55 17.32
C ALA A 107 30.21 -15.26 15.83
N PRO A 108 31.02 -14.46 15.13
CA PRO A 108 30.80 -14.18 13.71
C PRO A 108 31.02 -15.44 12.84
N THR A 109 30.29 -15.53 11.73
CA THR A 109 30.49 -16.58 10.72
C THR A 109 30.97 -16.00 9.40
N ALA A 110 31.62 -16.82 8.56
CA ALA A 110 32.09 -16.41 7.24
C ALA A 110 30.94 -15.96 6.31
N GLY A 111 29.72 -16.46 6.53
CA GLY A 111 28.53 -16.05 5.79
C GLY A 111 28.24 -14.55 5.89
N GLN A 112 28.52 -13.92 7.04
CA GLN A 112 28.35 -12.46 7.21
C GLN A 112 29.22 -11.69 6.23
N PHE A 113 30.49 -12.08 6.10
CA PHE A 113 31.41 -11.48 5.14
C PHE A 113 30.97 -11.73 3.70
N LYS A 114 30.64 -12.98 3.35
CA LYS A 114 30.26 -13.35 1.97
C LYS A 114 29.02 -12.60 1.50
N LEU A 115 27.95 -12.56 2.31
CA LEU A 115 26.72 -11.86 1.96
C LEU A 115 26.95 -10.34 1.89
N ALA A 116 27.72 -9.77 2.82
CA ALA A 116 28.09 -8.35 2.78
C ALA A 116 28.83 -8.02 1.48
N LYS A 117 29.80 -8.85 1.09
CA LYS A 117 30.54 -8.68 -0.17
C LYS A 117 29.62 -8.70 -1.38
N ILE A 118 28.70 -9.66 -1.49
CA ILE A 118 27.73 -9.73 -2.59
C ILE A 118 26.93 -8.43 -2.69
N LEU A 119 26.45 -7.91 -1.56
CA LEU A 119 25.63 -6.69 -1.53
C LEU A 119 26.43 -5.44 -1.88
N CYS A 120 27.64 -5.26 -1.33
CA CYS A 120 28.50 -4.13 -1.65
C CYS A 120 28.95 -4.15 -3.13
N ASP A 121 29.29 -5.33 -3.67
CA ASP A 121 29.67 -5.46 -5.08
C ASP A 121 28.49 -5.14 -6.03
N ARG A 122 27.26 -5.48 -5.64
CA ARG A 122 26.05 -5.26 -6.44
C ARG A 122 25.50 -3.84 -6.37
N VAL A 123 25.65 -3.15 -5.24
CA VAL A 123 25.01 -1.86 -4.95
C VAL A 123 26.06 -0.77 -4.76
N PRO A 124 26.38 0.02 -5.80
CA PRO A 124 27.55 0.93 -5.78
C PRO A 124 27.52 2.11 -4.79
N SER A 125 26.44 2.29 -4.02
CA SER A 125 26.36 3.27 -2.92
C SER A 125 26.70 2.65 -1.55
N ILE A 126 26.70 1.31 -1.45
CA ILE A 126 26.96 0.58 -0.21
C ILE A 126 28.43 0.19 -0.18
N GLU A 127 29.23 1.01 0.49
CA GLU A 127 30.65 0.72 0.73
C GLU A 127 30.81 -0.20 1.94
N GLU A 128 30.01 0.03 2.99
CA GLU A 128 29.94 -0.81 4.19
C GLU A 128 28.49 -1.07 4.59
N ILE A 129 28.25 -2.21 5.26
CA ILE A 129 26.91 -2.69 5.61
C ILE A 129 26.90 -3.39 6.97
N ARG A 130 25.75 -3.34 7.65
CA ARG A 130 25.46 -4.14 8.86
C ARG A 130 24.11 -4.84 8.71
N PHE A 131 24.02 -6.08 9.20
CA PHE A 131 22.79 -6.87 9.19
C PHE A 131 21.99 -6.68 10.47
N CYS A 132 20.67 -6.74 10.35
CA CYS A 132 19.69 -6.72 11.42
C CYS A 132 18.56 -7.71 11.09
N ASN A 133 17.47 -7.72 11.86
CA ASN A 133 16.47 -8.80 11.81
C ASN A 133 15.24 -8.47 10.97
N SER A 134 15.08 -7.21 10.55
CA SER A 134 13.94 -6.78 9.76
C SER A 134 14.22 -5.50 8.97
N GLY A 135 13.42 -5.24 7.94
CA GLY A 135 13.41 -3.94 7.26
C GLY A 135 13.10 -2.77 8.22
N THR A 136 12.26 -2.99 9.24
CA THR A 136 12.00 -2.01 10.31
C THR A 136 13.27 -1.66 11.08
N GLU A 137 14.10 -2.64 11.43
CA GLU A 137 15.37 -2.37 12.09
C GLU A 137 16.35 -1.67 11.15
N ALA A 138 16.36 -2.04 9.86
CA ALA A 138 17.24 -1.43 8.86
C ALA A 138 16.99 0.08 8.73
N THR A 139 15.74 0.50 8.58
CA THR A 139 15.36 1.92 8.49
C THR A 139 15.62 2.65 9.80
N MET A 140 15.34 2.02 10.95
CA MET A 140 15.65 2.56 12.27
C MET A 140 17.14 2.87 12.44
N PHE A 141 18.02 1.93 12.08
CA PHE A 141 19.46 2.11 12.22
C PHE A 141 20.05 3.03 11.14
N ALA A 142 19.49 3.07 9.93
CA ALA A 142 19.86 4.05 8.91
C ALA A 142 19.55 5.49 9.38
N ILE A 143 18.37 5.73 9.96
CA ILE A 143 18.00 7.04 10.53
C ILE A 143 18.93 7.39 11.69
N ARG A 144 19.21 6.44 12.58
CA ARG A 144 20.17 6.64 13.69
C ARG A 144 21.57 6.97 13.17
N ALA A 145 22.02 6.30 12.13
CA ALA A 145 23.31 6.56 11.48
C ALA A 145 23.36 8.01 10.94
N ALA A 146 22.30 8.45 10.28
CA ALA A 146 22.22 9.80 9.76
C ALA A 146 22.24 10.88 10.86
N ARG A 147 21.52 10.65 11.96
CA ARG A 147 21.49 11.58 13.09
C ARG A 147 22.87 11.75 13.73
N VAL A 148 23.55 10.64 14.01
CA VAL A 148 24.88 10.69 14.63
C VAL A 148 25.90 11.33 13.69
N PHE A 149 25.85 11.02 12.39
CA PHE A 149 26.77 11.62 11.41
C PHE A 149 26.59 13.13 11.25
N THR A 150 25.34 13.61 11.23
CA THR A 150 25.04 15.03 10.99
C THR A 150 24.95 15.88 12.27
N GLY A 151 24.77 15.27 13.43
CA GLY A 151 24.47 15.96 14.69
C GLY A 151 23.08 16.62 14.71
N LYS A 152 22.16 16.17 13.84
CA LYS A 152 20.81 16.74 13.67
C LYS A 152 19.75 15.70 14.01
N ASP A 153 18.57 16.13 14.44
CA ASP A 153 17.48 15.22 14.84
C ASP A 153 16.39 15.05 13.78
N GLY A 154 16.19 16.08 12.95
CA GLY A 154 15.09 16.18 12.01
C GLY A 154 15.12 15.13 10.91
N LEU A 155 13.96 14.60 10.55
CA LEU A 155 13.75 13.63 9.49
C LEU A 155 12.63 14.08 8.57
N ILE A 156 12.87 14.07 7.26
CA ILE A 156 11.80 14.19 6.26
C ILE A 156 11.32 12.79 5.87
N VAL A 157 10.02 12.55 5.96
CA VAL A 157 9.33 11.32 5.51
C VAL A 157 8.34 11.68 4.40
N MET A 158 8.10 10.78 3.46
CA MET A 158 7.11 10.99 2.40
C MET A 158 5.69 10.76 2.92
N ASP A 159 4.72 11.57 2.49
CA ASP A 159 3.31 11.33 2.83
C ASP A 159 2.85 10.00 2.21
N GLY A 160 2.40 9.06 3.06
CA GLY A 160 1.95 7.74 2.64
C GLY A 160 3.03 6.66 2.51
N SER A 161 4.30 6.95 2.80
CA SER A 161 5.36 5.93 2.77
C SER A 161 5.28 4.97 3.95
N TYR A 162 5.80 3.75 3.77
CA TYR A 162 5.91 2.74 4.80
C TYR A 162 7.36 2.26 4.93
N HIS A 163 7.98 2.58 6.07
CA HIS A 163 9.39 2.24 6.36
C HIS A 163 9.52 1.25 7.54
N GLY A 164 8.46 0.48 7.81
CA GLY A 164 8.36 -0.36 9.00
C GLY A 164 7.51 0.26 10.10
N SER A 165 7.62 -0.26 11.32
CA SER A 165 6.70 0.02 12.42
C SER A 165 7.33 0.73 13.62
N HIS A 166 8.54 1.30 13.48
CA HIS A 166 9.18 2.05 14.55
C HIS A 166 8.70 3.51 14.59
N ASP A 167 8.77 4.13 15.77
CA ASP A 167 8.10 5.40 16.08
C ASP A 167 8.36 6.53 15.09
N TYR A 168 9.61 6.67 14.62
CA TYR A 168 10.01 7.79 13.73
C TYR A 168 9.43 7.74 12.31
N VAL A 169 8.95 6.58 11.86
CA VAL A 169 8.42 6.39 10.49
C VAL A 169 6.99 5.91 10.45
N SER A 170 6.41 5.54 11.59
CA SER A 170 4.98 5.31 11.78
C SER A 170 4.21 6.65 11.79
N VAL A 171 4.42 7.44 10.73
CA VAL A 171 3.90 8.79 10.52
C VAL A 171 3.23 8.86 9.17
N ASN A 172 1.96 9.25 9.12
CA ASN A 172 1.21 9.51 7.88
C ASN A 172 1.26 8.40 6.80
N PHE A 173 1.42 7.12 7.15
CA PHE A 173 1.34 6.07 6.12
C PHE A 173 -0.08 5.94 5.51
N ASP A 174 -1.11 6.38 6.24
CA ASP A 174 -2.45 6.65 5.72
C ASP A 174 -2.69 8.18 5.63
N SER A 175 -2.51 8.75 4.43
CA SER A 175 -2.64 10.19 4.21
C SER A 175 -4.07 10.71 4.36
N ALA A 176 -4.23 11.85 5.02
CA ALA A 176 -5.51 12.54 5.16
C ALA A 176 -6.00 13.11 3.81
N LEU A 177 -7.18 12.66 3.37
CA LEU A 177 -7.77 12.97 2.05
C LEU A 177 -8.11 14.44 1.83
N LEU A 178 -8.46 15.15 2.90
CA LEU A 178 -9.09 16.50 2.83
C LEU A 178 -8.17 17.61 3.37
N ASP A 179 -6.91 17.31 3.63
CA ASP A 179 -5.96 18.29 4.13
C ASP A 179 -5.43 19.18 3.00
N GLU A 180 -5.87 20.44 2.95
CA GLU A 180 -5.31 21.43 2.03
C GLU A 180 -3.88 21.86 2.45
N GLY A 181 -2.99 21.99 1.45
CA GLY A 181 -1.60 22.43 1.65
C GLY A 181 -0.63 21.30 2.01
N MET A 182 0.53 21.66 2.57
CA MET A 182 1.55 20.68 2.94
C MET A 182 1.05 19.72 4.03
N PRO A 183 1.31 18.40 3.90
CA PRO A 183 0.98 17.43 4.94
C PRO A 183 1.57 17.81 6.30
N ARG A 184 0.77 17.64 7.35
CA ARG A 184 1.25 17.77 8.74
C ARG A 184 1.59 16.38 9.28
N PRO A 185 2.67 16.23 10.04
CA PRO A 185 3.01 14.93 10.60
C PRO A 185 1.94 14.50 11.63
N GLY A 186 1.50 13.26 11.53
CA GLY A 186 0.61 12.57 12.46
C GLY A 186 1.11 11.16 12.71
N VAL A 187 1.18 10.75 13.97
CA VAL A 187 1.64 9.42 14.38
C VAL A 187 0.46 8.50 14.70
N GLU A 188 0.73 7.20 14.61
CA GLU A 188 -0.18 6.16 15.09
C GLU A 188 -0.48 6.24 16.58
N LYS A 189 -1.57 5.58 16.98
CA LYS A 189 -1.92 5.43 18.40
C LYS A 189 -0.81 4.71 19.16
N GLY A 190 -0.47 5.21 20.34
CA GLY A 190 0.57 4.63 21.20
C GLY A 190 1.96 5.26 21.03
N ILE A 191 2.17 6.07 19.99
CA ILE A 191 3.44 6.78 19.78
C ILE A 191 3.42 8.13 20.52
N PRO A 192 4.48 8.48 21.29
CA PRO A 192 4.58 9.77 21.96
C PRO A 192 4.52 10.94 20.98
N LYS A 193 3.72 11.95 21.28
CA LYS A 193 3.64 13.17 20.46
C LYS A 193 4.98 13.90 20.31
N SER A 194 5.91 13.72 21.25
CA SER A 194 7.26 14.29 21.17
C SER A 194 8.03 13.81 19.94
N VAL A 195 7.72 12.62 19.40
CA VAL A 195 8.30 12.12 18.14
C VAL A 195 8.04 13.10 17.00
N LEU A 196 6.88 13.77 16.99
CA LEU A 196 6.50 14.71 15.93
C LEU A 196 7.36 15.98 15.86
N ASN A 197 8.10 16.32 16.92
CA ASN A 197 8.88 17.56 17.00
C ASN A 197 9.95 17.66 15.90
N ASP A 198 10.46 16.51 15.48
CA ASP A 198 11.55 16.38 14.53
C ASP A 198 11.13 15.68 13.24
N ILE A 199 9.83 15.44 13.02
CA ILE A 199 9.33 14.83 11.78
C ILE A 199 8.72 15.89 10.88
N TYR A 200 9.16 15.87 9.63
CA TYR A 200 8.69 16.71 8.55
C TYR A 200 8.10 15.82 7.46
N VAL A 201 6.97 16.21 6.88
CA VAL A 201 6.31 15.40 5.85
C VAL A 201 6.15 16.21 4.56
N VAL A 202 6.46 15.58 3.43
CA VAL A 202 6.25 16.14 2.09
C VAL A 202 5.57 15.12 1.20
N PRO A 203 4.73 15.53 0.24
CA PRO A 203 4.23 14.62 -0.78
C PRO A 203 5.40 14.12 -1.66
N VAL A 204 5.40 12.83 -1.99
CA VAL A 204 6.26 12.32 -3.06
C VAL A 204 5.89 13.02 -4.38
N ASN A 205 6.86 13.16 -5.29
CA ASN A 205 6.73 13.86 -6.58
C ASN A 205 6.46 15.38 -6.50
N ASP A 206 6.43 16.00 -5.30
CA ASP A 206 6.40 17.46 -5.14
C ASP A 206 7.78 18.01 -4.74
N LEU A 207 8.65 18.19 -5.75
CA LEU A 207 10.02 18.67 -5.53
C LEU A 207 10.06 20.10 -4.96
N LYS A 208 9.07 20.94 -5.30
CA LYS A 208 8.97 22.32 -4.80
C LYS A 208 8.65 22.33 -3.30
N ALA A 209 7.75 21.47 -2.85
CA ALA A 209 7.45 21.31 -1.43
C ALA A 209 8.68 20.80 -0.66
N ALA A 210 9.41 19.82 -1.22
CA ALA A 210 10.67 19.33 -0.65
C ALA A 210 11.70 20.45 -0.52
N GLU A 211 11.99 21.20 -1.59
CA GLU A 211 12.94 22.32 -1.55
C GLU A 211 12.52 23.40 -0.55
N LYS A 212 11.24 23.77 -0.52
CA LYS A 212 10.71 24.77 0.43
C LYS A 212 10.97 24.36 1.87
N LEU A 213 10.75 23.08 2.20
CA LEU A 213 10.97 22.56 3.54
C LEU A 213 12.47 22.48 3.87
N MET A 214 13.29 21.92 2.98
CA MET A 214 14.74 21.82 3.16
C MET A 214 15.36 23.21 3.33
N LYS A 215 15.05 24.18 2.45
CA LYS A 215 15.55 25.55 2.55
C LYS A 215 15.25 26.18 3.91
N LYS A 216 14.08 25.89 4.50
CA LYS A 216 13.67 26.45 5.79
C LYS A 216 14.32 25.74 6.99
N TYR A 217 14.51 24.42 6.92
CA TYR A 217 14.82 23.59 8.09
C TYR A 217 16.12 22.77 7.98
N HIS A 218 16.91 22.91 6.91
CA HIS A 218 18.08 22.06 6.64
C HIS A 218 19.13 21.99 7.77
N LYS A 219 19.25 23.03 8.58
CA LYS A 219 20.14 23.04 9.76
C LYS A 219 19.69 22.08 10.86
N LYS A 220 18.42 21.67 10.87
CA LYS A 220 17.82 20.73 11.83
C LYS A 220 17.62 19.34 11.27
N ILE A 221 17.69 19.16 9.95
CA ILE A 221 17.32 17.90 9.27
C ILE A 221 18.57 17.07 9.00
N ALA A 222 18.64 15.90 9.61
CA ALA A 222 19.66 14.88 9.37
C ALA A 222 19.48 14.23 8.01
N ALA A 223 18.26 13.78 7.72
CA ALA A 223 17.98 12.96 6.57
C ALA A 223 16.59 13.17 5.99
N ILE A 224 16.46 12.72 4.75
CA ILE A 224 15.20 12.40 4.09
C ILE A 224 15.20 10.91 3.78
N ILE A 225 14.11 10.22 4.09
CA ILE A 225 13.90 8.81 3.76
C ILE A 225 12.78 8.67 2.72
N ILE A 226 13.00 7.80 1.74
CA ILE A 226 12.06 7.57 0.64
C ILE A 226 12.15 6.14 0.09
N GLU A 227 11.00 5.53 -0.18
CA GLU A 227 10.88 4.35 -1.04
C GLU A 227 10.90 4.81 -2.51
N PRO A 228 11.74 4.25 -3.40
CA PRO A 228 11.66 4.57 -4.84
C PRO A 228 10.32 4.20 -5.48
N ILE A 229 9.64 3.19 -4.93
CA ILE A 229 8.24 2.85 -5.21
C ILE A 229 7.55 2.72 -3.86
N LEU A 230 6.59 3.59 -3.56
CA LEU A 230 5.83 3.52 -2.31
C LEU A 230 4.87 2.32 -2.39
N GLY A 231 5.34 1.16 -1.91
CA GLY A 231 4.65 -0.10 -2.12
C GLY A 231 3.32 -0.14 -1.37
N TYR A 232 3.34 0.23 -0.08
CA TYR A 232 2.13 0.31 0.74
C TYR A 232 1.15 1.38 0.24
N ALA A 233 1.67 2.45 -0.36
CA ALA A 233 0.84 3.54 -0.86
C ALA A 233 -0.03 3.13 -2.06
N GLY A 234 0.17 1.96 -2.65
CA GLY A 234 -0.51 1.53 -3.88
C GLY A 234 0.40 1.54 -5.11
N GLY A 235 1.72 1.55 -4.91
CA GLY A 235 2.68 1.51 -6.01
C GLY A 235 2.94 2.87 -6.65
N VAL A 236 2.85 3.97 -5.88
CA VAL A 236 3.25 5.30 -6.38
C VAL A 236 4.74 5.25 -6.73
N LEU A 237 5.06 5.45 -8.00
CA LEU A 237 6.43 5.58 -8.44
C LEU A 237 6.95 6.97 -8.08
N ALA A 238 8.09 7.04 -7.39
CA ALA A 238 8.84 8.28 -7.31
C ALA A 238 9.51 8.50 -8.67
N ASN A 239 9.06 9.52 -9.41
CA ASN A 239 9.50 9.75 -10.77
C ASN A 239 11.01 9.99 -10.79
N GLU A 240 11.70 9.55 -11.85
CA GLU A 240 13.15 9.64 -11.94
C GLU A 240 13.66 11.09 -11.75
N ASP A 241 13.02 12.05 -12.42
CA ASP A 241 13.34 13.48 -12.28
C ASP A 241 13.17 14.00 -10.85
N TYR A 242 12.16 13.49 -10.14
CA TYR A 242 11.95 13.82 -8.74
C TYR A 242 13.09 13.26 -7.87
N LEU A 243 13.48 11.99 -8.06
CA LEU A 243 14.58 11.38 -7.31
C LEU A 243 15.92 12.04 -7.60
N ARG A 244 16.21 12.37 -8.87
CA ARG A 244 17.40 13.14 -9.27
C ARG A 244 17.40 14.51 -8.62
N GLY A 245 16.30 15.24 -8.73
CA GLY A 245 16.13 16.54 -8.07
C GLY A 245 16.31 16.46 -6.56
N LEU A 246 15.76 15.42 -5.92
CA LEU A 246 15.89 15.21 -4.47
C LEU A 246 17.35 14.97 -4.05
N ARG A 247 18.11 14.20 -4.85
CA ARG A 247 19.55 14.00 -4.62
C ARG A 247 20.32 15.32 -4.71
N GLU A 248 20.02 16.17 -5.69
CA GLU A 248 20.67 17.48 -5.81
C GLU A 248 20.32 18.40 -4.63
N LEU A 249 19.05 18.45 -4.23
CA LEU A 249 18.61 19.25 -3.08
C LEU A 249 19.26 18.78 -1.77
N THR A 250 19.30 17.47 -1.53
CA THR A 250 19.93 16.91 -0.32
C THR A 250 21.41 17.26 -0.24
N LYS A 251 22.13 17.18 -1.36
CA LYS A 251 23.53 17.61 -1.45
C LYS A 251 23.69 19.12 -1.18
N LYS A 252 22.86 19.95 -1.84
CA LYS A 252 22.85 21.42 -1.68
C LYS A 252 22.62 21.86 -0.22
N TYR A 253 21.74 21.15 0.50
CA TYR A 253 21.32 21.55 1.85
C TYR A 253 22.06 20.80 2.98
N GLY A 254 22.95 19.86 2.66
CA GLY A 254 23.66 19.05 3.66
C GLY A 254 22.72 18.15 4.45
N ILE A 255 21.80 17.49 3.75
CA ILE A 255 20.84 16.51 4.28
C ILE A 255 21.21 15.17 3.66
N LEU A 256 21.20 14.09 4.44
CA LEU A 256 21.48 12.75 3.91
C LEU A 256 20.25 12.18 3.21
N LEU A 257 20.46 11.52 2.06
CA LEU A 257 19.43 10.79 1.34
C LEU A 257 19.46 9.32 1.76
N ILE A 258 18.36 8.82 2.32
CA ILE A 258 18.16 7.41 2.64
C ILE A 258 17.17 6.82 1.64
N PHE A 259 17.61 5.81 0.88
CA PHE A 259 16.70 4.98 0.11
C PHE A 259 16.26 3.78 0.94
N ASP A 260 14.94 3.62 1.07
CA ASP A 260 14.35 2.38 1.53
C ASP A 260 14.15 1.47 0.31
N GLU A 261 15.09 0.54 0.13
CA GLU A 261 15.08 -0.45 -0.94
C GLU A 261 14.68 -1.84 -0.42
N VAL A 262 14.00 -1.92 0.73
CA VAL A 262 13.51 -3.18 1.29
C VAL A 262 12.62 -3.94 0.28
N ILE A 263 11.89 -3.22 -0.58
CA ILE A 263 11.15 -3.80 -1.72
C ILE A 263 11.90 -3.64 -3.03
N THR A 264 12.38 -2.42 -3.32
CA THR A 264 12.85 -2.06 -4.66
C THR A 264 14.24 -2.57 -5.01
N PHE A 265 14.99 -3.12 -4.04
CA PHE A 265 16.25 -3.81 -4.29
C PHE A 265 16.12 -4.86 -5.40
N ARG A 266 14.98 -5.56 -5.45
CA ARG A 266 14.74 -6.62 -6.44
C ARG A 266 14.61 -6.13 -7.89
N LEU A 267 14.45 -4.83 -8.13
CA LEU A 267 14.17 -4.33 -9.48
C LEU A 267 15.39 -4.39 -10.41
N SER A 268 16.58 -4.58 -9.85
CA SER A 268 17.77 -5.01 -10.58
C SER A 268 18.65 -5.86 -9.67
N THR A 269 19.83 -6.29 -10.11
CA THR A 269 20.81 -6.90 -9.21
C THR A 269 21.33 -5.91 -8.15
N GLY A 270 21.23 -4.60 -8.41
CA GLY A 270 21.73 -3.52 -7.56
C GLY A 270 20.65 -2.54 -7.08
N GLY A 271 19.38 -2.94 -7.09
CA GLY A 271 18.25 -2.08 -6.71
C GLY A 271 17.85 -1.02 -7.72
N MET A 272 16.83 -0.24 -7.36
CA MET A 272 16.31 0.85 -8.17
C MET A 272 17.33 1.99 -8.29
N GLN A 273 18.18 2.17 -7.29
CA GLN A 273 19.29 3.11 -7.34
C GLN A 273 20.26 2.84 -8.50
N LYS A 274 20.50 1.56 -8.85
CA LYS A 274 21.30 1.18 -10.02
C LYS A 274 20.54 1.48 -11.32
N VAL A 275 19.24 1.22 -11.36
CA VAL A 275 18.38 1.52 -12.53
C VAL A 275 18.43 3.00 -12.89
N TYR A 276 18.30 3.89 -11.90
CA TYR A 276 18.32 5.33 -12.13
C TYR A 276 19.72 5.96 -12.06
N GLY A 277 20.75 5.21 -11.68
CA GLY A 277 22.10 5.75 -11.49
C GLY A 277 22.16 6.85 -10.42
N ILE A 278 21.35 6.75 -9.36
CA ILE A 278 21.31 7.70 -8.24
C ILE A 278 21.94 7.04 -7.02
N LYS A 279 22.95 7.66 -6.42
CA LYS A 279 23.58 7.14 -5.19
C LYS A 279 22.99 7.82 -3.94
N PRO A 280 22.20 7.11 -3.11
CA PRO A 280 21.84 7.62 -1.78
C PRO A 280 23.07 7.63 -0.86
N ASP A 281 22.97 8.33 0.27
CA ASP A 281 24.01 8.29 1.31
C ASP A 281 23.92 6.99 2.13
N LEU A 282 22.69 6.50 2.32
CA LEU A 282 22.36 5.27 3.04
C LEU A 282 21.27 4.49 2.29
N THR A 283 21.32 3.18 2.37
CA THR A 283 20.30 2.26 1.84
C THR A 283 19.84 1.33 2.97
N ALA A 284 18.53 1.18 3.12
CA ALA A 284 17.91 0.12 3.92
C ALA A 284 17.47 -1.04 3.02
N LEU A 285 17.77 -2.26 3.43
CA LEU A 285 17.47 -3.50 2.71
C LEU A 285 16.77 -4.50 3.64
N GLY A 286 16.11 -5.49 3.04
CA GLY A 286 15.46 -6.58 3.75
C GLY A 286 14.89 -7.58 2.75
N LYS A 287 13.86 -8.34 3.17
CA LYS A 287 13.08 -9.22 2.29
C LYS A 287 13.94 -10.14 1.42
N ALA A 288 14.12 -9.79 0.14
CA ALA A 288 14.81 -10.59 -0.87
C ALA A 288 16.24 -11.00 -0.49
N ILE A 289 16.93 -10.23 0.36
CA ILE A 289 18.32 -10.52 0.74
C ILE A 289 18.47 -11.71 1.73
N GLY A 290 17.36 -12.22 2.26
CA GLY A 290 17.37 -13.22 3.35
C GLY A 290 17.01 -14.64 2.92
N GLY A 291 16.79 -14.89 1.63
CA GLY A 291 16.38 -16.21 1.15
C GLY A 291 15.11 -16.75 1.81
N GLY A 292 14.16 -15.87 2.14
CA GLY A 292 12.89 -16.25 2.78
C GLY A 292 12.88 -16.17 4.32
N LEU A 293 14.00 -15.84 4.96
CA LEU A 293 14.11 -15.74 6.41
C LEU A 293 14.13 -14.28 6.91
N PRO A 294 13.86 -14.04 8.22
CA PRO A 294 13.91 -12.70 8.81
C PRO A 294 15.27 -12.03 8.64
N VAL A 295 15.29 -10.87 7.98
CA VAL A 295 16.50 -10.11 7.71
C VAL A 295 16.19 -8.63 7.50
N GLY A 296 17.16 -7.80 7.87
CA GLY A 296 17.33 -6.46 7.38
C GLY A 296 18.81 -6.15 7.21
N ALA A 297 19.13 -5.08 6.51
CA ALA A 297 20.48 -4.53 6.51
C ALA A 297 20.44 -3.03 6.26
N PHE A 298 21.36 -2.29 6.87
CA PHE A 298 21.59 -0.89 6.56
C PHE A 298 23.04 -0.70 6.16
N GLY A 299 23.26 0.04 5.08
CA GLY A 299 24.59 0.28 4.54
C GLY A 299 24.62 1.58 3.75
N GLY A 300 25.79 1.96 3.25
CA GLY A 300 25.96 3.20 2.51
C GLY A 300 27.40 3.65 2.48
N ARG A 301 27.59 4.96 2.46
CA ARG A 301 28.93 5.57 2.51
C ARG A 301 29.68 5.13 3.77
N LYS A 302 30.96 4.78 3.58
CA LYS A 302 31.84 4.32 4.64
C LYS A 302 31.94 5.31 5.79
N ASP A 303 32.12 6.59 5.51
CA ASP A 303 32.26 7.63 6.54
C ASP A 303 31.04 7.74 7.48
N ILE A 304 29.86 7.35 7.01
CA ILE A 304 28.64 7.27 7.82
C ILE A 304 28.58 5.94 8.58
N ILE A 305 28.85 4.80 7.95
CA ILE A 305 28.69 3.48 8.59
C ILE A 305 29.80 3.18 9.61
N GLU A 306 31.00 3.72 9.40
CA GLU A 306 32.17 3.50 10.25
C GLU A 306 31.94 3.91 11.71
N GLN A 307 30.95 4.76 12.00
CA GLN A 307 30.58 5.10 13.39
C GLN A 307 30.08 3.90 14.21
N PHE A 308 29.67 2.79 13.57
CA PHE A 308 29.32 1.54 14.25
C PHE A 308 30.53 0.61 14.47
N ASN A 309 31.73 1.00 14.03
CA ASN A 309 32.95 0.22 14.23
C ASN A 309 33.36 0.24 15.73
N PRO A 310 33.35 -0.91 16.43
CA PRO A 310 33.64 -0.98 17.86
C PRO A 310 35.08 -0.64 18.23
N THR A 311 35.99 -0.52 17.25
CA THR A 311 37.37 -0.08 17.48
C THR A 311 37.48 1.44 17.66
N ARG A 312 36.42 2.20 17.39
CA ARG A 312 36.37 3.66 17.60
C ARG A 312 35.99 4.00 19.03
N LYS A 313 36.56 5.09 19.56
CA LYS A 313 36.32 5.57 20.94
C LYS A 313 34.84 5.82 21.26
N ASN A 314 34.09 6.44 20.34
CA ASN A 314 32.70 6.84 20.53
C ASN A 314 31.79 6.12 19.52
N PHE A 315 31.89 4.80 19.45
CA PHE A 315 31.10 4.02 18.50
C PHE A 315 29.61 3.97 18.88
N VAL A 316 28.77 3.79 17.87
CA VAL A 316 27.33 3.64 17.98
C VAL A 316 27.02 2.17 18.20
N MET A 317 26.46 1.82 19.37
CA MET A 317 26.10 0.43 19.68
C MET A 317 24.97 -0.10 18.77
N HIS A 318 25.25 -1.11 17.97
CA HIS A 318 24.27 -1.88 17.21
C HIS A 318 24.29 -3.33 17.70
N SER A 319 23.23 -3.74 18.39
CA SER A 319 23.08 -5.07 18.98
C SER A 319 21.82 -5.75 18.45
N GLY A 320 21.83 -7.07 18.39
CA GLY A 320 20.69 -7.91 18.05
C GLY A 320 21.10 -9.37 18.03
N THR A 321 20.44 -10.22 18.82
CA THR A 321 20.83 -11.62 19.05
C THR A 321 20.90 -12.45 17.76
N PHE A 322 19.99 -12.20 16.82
CA PHE A 322 19.91 -12.91 15.55
C PHE A 322 20.48 -12.11 14.36
N SER A 323 21.02 -10.91 14.61
CA SER A 323 21.58 -10.06 13.57
C SER A 323 22.78 -10.75 12.92
N GLY A 324 22.66 -11.08 11.62
CA GLY A 324 23.72 -11.78 10.90
C GLY A 324 23.87 -13.27 11.29
N ASN A 325 22.80 -13.92 11.80
CA ASN A 325 22.84 -15.34 12.13
C ASN A 325 23.15 -16.22 10.90
N ALA A 326 23.85 -17.34 11.13
CA ALA A 326 24.39 -18.19 10.07
C ALA A 326 23.32 -18.68 9.09
N MET A 327 22.15 -19.08 9.60
CA MET A 327 21.02 -19.57 8.79
C MET A 327 20.57 -18.54 7.75
N VAL A 328 20.38 -17.29 8.15
CA VAL A 328 19.98 -16.20 7.24
C VAL A 328 21.09 -15.86 6.26
N MET A 329 22.36 -15.85 6.69
CA MET A 329 23.49 -15.52 5.82
C MET A 329 23.62 -16.51 4.66
N GLU A 330 23.64 -17.81 4.95
CA GLU A 330 23.76 -18.84 3.90
C GLU A 330 22.52 -18.91 3.00
N SER A 331 21.32 -18.71 3.56
CA SER A 331 20.08 -18.60 2.77
C SER A 331 20.09 -17.39 1.82
N GLY A 332 20.57 -16.25 2.31
CA GLY A 332 20.70 -15.02 1.53
C GLY A 332 21.71 -15.16 0.40
N ILE A 333 22.86 -15.78 0.66
CA ILE A 333 23.87 -16.09 -0.36
C ILE A 333 23.27 -16.96 -1.46
N ALA A 334 22.66 -18.08 -1.10
CA ALA A 334 22.05 -19.00 -2.07
C ALA A 334 20.96 -18.32 -2.91
N ALA A 335 20.14 -17.47 -2.32
CA ALA A 335 19.12 -16.70 -3.04
C ALA A 335 19.75 -15.68 -4.01
N LEU A 336 20.69 -14.87 -3.53
CA LEU A 336 21.28 -13.82 -4.37
C LEU A 336 22.12 -14.40 -5.51
N GLU A 337 22.83 -15.52 -5.31
CA GLU A 337 23.54 -16.22 -6.38
C GLU A 337 22.62 -16.67 -7.53
N LEU A 338 21.35 -16.98 -7.23
CA LEU A 338 20.33 -17.31 -8.23
C LEU A 338 19.70 -16.08 -8.89
N TYR A 339 19.90 -14.90 -8.32
CA TYR A 339 19.33 -13.65 -8.80
C TYR A 339 20.36 -12.80 -9.54
N ASP A 340 20.69 -13.25 -10.75
CA ASP A 340 21.59 -12.58 -11.69
C ASP A 340 20.84 -11.64 -12.66
N GLU A 341 21.58 -11.02 -13.58
CA GLU A 341 20.99 -10.10 -14.58
C GLU A 341 19.99 -10.82 -15.50
N LYS A 342 20.22 -12.11 -15.84
CA LYS A 342 19.30 -12.90 -16.68
C LYS A 342 17.99 -13.16 -15.96
N ALA A 343 18.04 -13.45 -14.66
CA ALA A 343 16.85 -13.62 -13.84
C ALA A 343 16.04 -12.32 -13.76
N VAL A 344 16.70 -11.17 -13.57
CA VAL A 344 16.06 -9.85 -13.57
C VAL A 344 15.41 -9.57 -14.92
N GLU A 345 16.14 -9.70 -16.02
CA GLU A 345 15.65 -9.45 -17.38
C GLU A 345 14.42 -10.31 -17.71
N ARG A 346 14.49 -11.61 -17.44
CA ARG A 346 13.37 -12.53 -17.66
C ARG A 346 12.15 -12.12 -16.85
N LEU A 347 12.32 -11.78 -15.57
CA LEU A 347 11.20 -11.30 -14.76
C LEU A 347 10.63 -9.97 -15.27
N GLY A 348 11.45 -9.11 -15.86
CA GLY A 348 11.02 -7.89 -16.55
C GLY A 348 10.08 -8.20 -17.72
N ILE A 349 10.50 -9.12 -18.60
CA ILE A 349 9.71 -9.59 -19.74
C ILE A 349 8.38 -10.19 -19.28
N LEU A 350 8.40 -11.04 -18.25
CA LEU A 350 7.18 -11.63 -17.68
C LEU A 350 6.28 -10.57 -17.03
N GLY A 351 6.87 -9.55 -16.40
CA GLY A 351 6.15 -8.40 -15.85
C GLY A 351 5.42 -7.60 -16.93
N ASP A 352 6.09 -7.32 -18.05
CA ASP A 352 5.48 -6.64 -19.20
C ASP A 352 4.36 -7.47 -19.81
N ARG A 353 4.57 -8.78 -19.98
CA ARG A 353 3.53 -9.71 -20.45
C ARG A 353 2.31 -9.69 -19.53
N LEU A 354 2.51 -9.76 -18.21
CA LEU A 354 1.44 -9.70 -17.23
C LEU A 354 0.67 -8.38 -17.33
N ARG A 355 1.36 -7.24 -17.32
CA ARG A 355 0.72 -5.91 -17.44
C ARG A 355 -0.11 -5.79 -18.72
N ALA A 356 0.44 -6.22 -19.86
CA ALA A 356 -0.27 -6.22 -21.14
C ALA A 356 -1.50 -7.15 -21.12
N GLY A 357 -1.39 -8.32 -20.49
CA GLY A 357 -2.50 -9.25 -20.32
C GLY A 357 -3.62 -8.70 -19.44
N ILE A 358 -3.28 -8.10 -18.29
CA ILE A 358 -4.24 -7.47 -17.40
C ILE A 358 -4.96 -6.32 -18.13
N ARG A 359 -4.24 -5.54 -18.96
CA ARG A 359 -4.84 -4.48 -19.78
C ARG A 359 -5.89 -5.04 -20.74
N ARG A 360 -5.57 -6.12 -21.47
CA ARG A 360 -6.53 -6.78 -22.36
C ARG A 360 -7.77 -7.30 -21.62
N ILE A 361 -7.60 -7.86 -20.42
CA ILE A 361 -8.73 -8.30 -19.58
C ILE A 361 -9.60 -7.11 -19.19
N ALA A 362 -8.99 -6.04 -18.70
CA ALA A 362 -9.71 -4.84 -18.28
C ALA A 362 -10.45 -4.18 -19.45
N ASP A 363 -9.85 -4.12 -20.65
CA ASP A 363 -10.51 -3.63 -21.86
C ASP A 363 -11.69 -4.51 -22.27
N GLY A 364 -11.51 -5.83 -22.28
CA GLY A 364 -12.57 -6.78 -22.64
C GLY A 364 -13.75 -6.83 -21.66
N LEU A 365 -13.54 -6.41 -20.41
CA LEU A 365 -14.59 -6.30 -19.38
C LEU A 365 -15.10 -4.87 -19.20
N GLU A 366 -14.60 -3.90 -19.98
CA GLU A 366 -14.90 -2.46 -19.86
C GLU A 366 -14.66 -1.89 -18.44
N ILE A 367 -13.60 -2.40 -17.79
CA ILE A 367 -13.15 -1.98 -16.47
C ILE A 367 -12.07 -0.90 -16.62
N ASP A 368 -12.40 0.28 -16.14
CA ASP A 368 -11.50 1.42 -16.07
C ASP A 368 -10.55 1.26 -14.87
N CYS A 369 -9.32 0.81 -15.13
CA CYS A 369 -8.28 0.61 -14.12
C CYS A 369 -6.91 1.09 -14.60
N TYR A 370 -6.11 1.58 -13.65
CA TYR A 370 -4.69 1.84 -13.84
C TYR A 370 -3.93 0.53 -13.67
N ILE A 371 -2.98 0.31 -14.57
CA ILE A 371 -2.08 -0.84 -14.55
C ILE A 371 -0.68 -0.28 -14.72
N GLY A 372 0.13 -0.40 -13.67
CA GLY A 372 1.49 0.10 -13.67
C GLY A 372 2.43 -0.83 -12.94
N GLY A 373 3.64 -0.35 -12.73
CA GLY A 373 4.70 -1.13 -12.10
C GLY A 373 5.98 -1.11 -12.93
N VAL A 374 7.01 -1.73 -12.38
CA VAL A 374 8.35 -1.76 -12.95
C VAL A 374 8.87 -3.18 -12.77
N GLN A 375 9.45 -3.74 -13.84
CA GLN A 375 10.05 -5.08 -13.81
C GLN A 375 9.06 -6.11 -13.26
N SER A 376 9.46 -6.86 -12.23
CA SER A 376 8.75 -7.95 -11.56
C SER A 376 7.66 -7.53 -10.57
N ILE A 377 7.30 -6.24 -10.54
CA ILE A 377 6.24 -5.68 -9.70
C ILE A 377 5.19 -5.05 -10.61
N THR A 378 3.93 -5.41 -10.39
CA THR A 378 2.77 -4.81 -11.07
C THR A 378 1.73 -4.40 -10.05
N TYR A 379 1.09 -3.25 -10.27
CA TYR A 379 -0.02 -2.75 -9.48
C TYR A 379 -1.24 -2.53 -10.36
N VAL A 380 -2.40 -2.94 -9.88
CA VAL A 380 -3.71 -2.68 -10.50
C VAL A 380 -4.56 -1.86 -9.54
N GLN A 381 -5.03 -0.71 -10.01
CA GLN A 381 -5.80 0.25 -9.21
C GLN A 381 -7.09 0.65 -9.95
N PHE A 382 -8.15 0.91 -9.20
CA PHE A 382 -9.44 1.36 -9.74
C PHE A 382 -9.80 2.73 -9.14
N PRO A 383 -10.17 3.74 -9.94
CA PRO A 383 -10.25 3.76 -11.41
C PRO A 383 -8.88 4.01 -12.07
N ASN A 384 -8.84 4.21 -13.38
CA ASN A 384 -7.60 4.53 -14.11
C ASN A 384 -7.09 5.95 -13.83
N VAL A 385 -6.32 6.08 -12.75
CA VAL A 385 -5.67 7.33 -12.35
C VAL A 385 -4.19 7.09 -12.09
N VAL A 386 -3.36 7.84 -12.81
CA VAL A 386 -1.91 7.89 -12.57
C VAL A 386 -1.63 8.83 -11.40
N ALA A 387 -1.80 8.31 -10.19
CA ALA A 387 -1.64 9.09 -8.97
C ALA A 387 -0.17 9.46 -8.73
N GLN A 388 0.08 10.72 -8.42
CA GLN A 388 1.42 11.23 -8.14
C GLN A 388 1.83 11.05 -6.68
N ASN A 389 0.89 10.79 -5.78
CA ASN A 389 1.10 10.67 -4.33
C ASN A 389 -0.01 9.83 -3.68
N LYS A 390 0.17 9.47 -2.40
CA LYS A 390 -0.79 8.65 -1.64
C LYS A 390 -2.17 9.28 -1.53
N ARG A 391 -2.27 10.61 -1.39
CA ARG A 391 -3.58 11.27 -1.27
C ARG A 391 -4.42 11.07 -2.53
N GLU A 392 -3.80 11.21 -3.70
CA GLU A 392 -4.46 10.94 -4.98
C GLU A 392 -4.88 9.48 -5.08
N ILE A 393 -4.05 8.51 -4.68
CA ILE A 393 -4.49 7.11 -4.63
C ILE A 393 -5.70 6.97 -3.73
N SER A 394 -5.58 7.34 -2.45
CA SER A 394 -6.65 7.16 -1.46
C SER A 394 -7.95 7.82 -1.92
N PHE A 395 -7.89 9.05 -2.45
CA PHE A 395 -9.06 9.77 -2.95
C PHE A 395 -9.77 9.02 -4.08
N ASN A 396 -9.02 8.45 -5.01
CA ASN A 396 -9.58 7.78 -6.17
C ASN A 396 -10.01 6.33 -5.87
N THR A 397 -9.36 5.63 -4.94
CA THR A 397 -9.62 4.22 -4.66
C THR A 397 -10.71 3.96 -3.63
N ILE A 398 -11.03 4.94 -2.76
CA ILE A 398 -12.05 4.78 -1.71
C ILE A 398 -13.38 4.21 -2.21
N PRO A 399 -13.96 4.70 -3.33
CA PRO A 399 -15.21 4.17 -3.86
C PRO A 399 -15.13 2.67 -4.20
N TYR A 400 -13.95 2.20 -4.60
CA TYR A 400 -13.68 0.84 -5.05
C TYR A 400 -13.13 -0.08 -3.94
N MET A 401 -13.04 0.41 -2.70
CA MET A 401 -12.59 -0.39 -1.57
C MET A 401 -13.52 -1.56 -1.27
N GLU A 402 -14.83 -1.38 -1.48
CA GLU A 402 -15.79 -2.47 -1.33
C GLU A 402 -15.55 -3.57 -2.35
N MET A 403 -15.45 -3.22 -3.64
CA MET A 403 -15.09 -4.17 -4.69
C MET A 403 -13.78 -4.90 -4.37
N SER A 404 -12.78 -4.20 -3.84
CA SER A 404 -11.51 -4.80 -3.45
C SER A 404 -11.66 -5.89 -2.39
N LYS A 405 -12.61 -5.76 -1.45
CA LYS A 405 -12.92 -6.80 -0.45
C LYS A 405 -13.43 -8.08 -1.13
N PHE A 406 -14.34 -7.95 -2.09
CA PHE A 406 -14.89 -9.10 -2.81
C PHE A 406 -13.89 -9.73 -3.77
N LEU A 407 -13.05 -8.90 -4.42
CA LEU A 407 -11.97 -9.41 -5.26
C LEU A 407 -10.94 -10.22 -4.47
N ARG A 408 -10.66 -9.83 -3.21
CA ARG A 408 -9.79 -10.59 -2.30
C ARG A 408 -10.31 -12.00 -2.00
N MET A 409 -11.62 -12.26 -2.11
CA MET A 409 -12.24 -13.59 -2.02
C MET A 409 -12.36 -14.29 -3.39
N ALA A 410 -12.74 -13.54 -4.43
CA ALA A 410 -12.90 -14.07 -5.79
C ALA A 410 -11.59 -14.58 -6.40
N MET A 411 -10.44 -14.03 -5.98
CA MET A 411 -9.12 -14.55 -6.37
C MET A 411 -8.90 -15.96 -5.83
N PRO A 412 -8.96 -16.24 -4.51
CA PRO A 412 -8.85 -17.59 -3.98
C PRO A 412 -9.87 -18.57 -4.56
N ILE A 413 -11.13 -18.17 -4.76
CA ILE A 413 -12.16 -19.00 -5.40
C ILE A 413 -11.71 -19.50 -6.79
N ASN A 414 -10.96 -18.68 -7.51
CA ASN A 414 -10.40 -19.03 -8.83
C ASN A 414 -8.95 -19.53 -8.76
N GLY A 415 -8.46 -19.89 -7.58
CA GLY A 415 -7.13 -20.44 -7.37
C GLY A 415 -6.00 -19.40 -7.48
N LEU A 416 -6.24 -18.13 -7.18
CA LEU A 416 -5.20 -17.10 -7.08
C LEU A 416 -5.09 -16.55 -5.67
N TYR A 417 -3.88 -16.33 -5.19
CA TYR A 417 -3.65 -15.62 -3.94
C TYR A 417 -2.95 -14.28 -4.18
N GLY A 418 -3.70 -13.19 -3.99
CA GLY A 418 -3.25 -11.81 -4.19
C GLY A 418 -3.85 -10.86 -3.16
N ILE A 419 -3.06 -9.98 -2.54
CA ILE A 419 -3.54 -8.95 -1.61
C ILE A 419 -4.18 -7.83 -2.41
N SER A 420 -5.42 -7.50 -2.06
CA SER A 420 -6.19 -6.38 -2.62
C SER A 420 -6.67 -5.48 -1.48
N LYS A 421 -6.21 -4.22 -1.47
CA LYS A 421 -6.65 -3.16 -0.54
C LYS A 421 -6.83 -1.84 -1.28
N GLY A 422 -7.75 -1.81 -2.25
CA GLY A 422 -7.90 -0.68 -3.19
C GLY A 422 -6.91 -0.73 -4.35
N VAL A 423 -5.76 -1.37 -4.13
CA VAL A 423 -4.75 -1.71 -5.12
C VAL A 423 -4.39 -3.20 -4.99
N ILE A 424 -4.20 -3.86 -6.12
CA ILE A 424 -3.76 -5.26 -6.20
C ILE A 424 -2.29 -5.26 -6.63
N GLY A 425 -1.44 -5.93 -5.85
CA GLY A 425 -0.06 -6.18 -6.23
C GLY A 425 0.11 -7.55 -6.91
N PHE A 426 0.93 -7.62 -7.95
CA PHE A 426 1.48 -8.86 -8.49
C PHE A 426 2.99 -8.80 -8.39
N MET A 427 3.55 -9.69 -7.58
CA MET A 427 4.96 -9.78 -7.26
C MET A 427 5.48 -11.08 -7.86
N LEU A 428 6.15 -11.02 -9.02
CA LEU A 428 6.60 -12.22 -9.71
C LEU A 428 7.77 -12.89 -8.99
N SER A 429 7.89 -14.22 -9.06
CA SER A 429 9.06 -14.96 -8.56
C SER A 429 9.79 -15.66 -9.70
N THR A 430 11.08 -15.94 -9.52
CA THR A 430 11.91 -16.51 -10.60
C THR A 430 11.47 -17.89 -11.08
N VAL A 431 10.66 -18.61 -10.30
CA VAL A 431 10.08 -19.90 -10.72
C VAL A 431 8.90 -19.76 -11.68
N MET A 432 8.41 -18.55 -11.94
CA MET A 432 7.36 -18.28 -12.92
C MET A 432 7.92 -18.29 -14.35
N ASP A 433 7.11 -18.77 -15.29
CA ASP A 433 7.35 -18.73 -16.73
C ASP A 433 6.14 -18.15 -17.47
N GLU A 434 6.19 -18.12 -18.80
CA GLU A 434 5.09 -17.59 -19.62
C GLU A 434 3.77 -18.34 -19.45
N LYS A 435 3.82 -19.68 -19.28
CA LYS A 435 2.62 -20.50 -19.09
C LYS A 435 1.94 -20.15 -17.77
N ILE A 436 2.74 -19.94 -16.73
CA ILE A 436 2.24 -19.49 -15.43
C ILE A 436 1.64 -18.08 -15.52
N ILE A 437 2.28 -17.15 -16.24
CA ILE A 437 1.68 -15.81 -16.47
C ILE A 437 0.33 -15.94 -17.19
N ASP A 438 0.23 -16.78 -18.20
CA ASP A 438 -1.03 -17.00 -18.92
C ASP A 438 -2.10 -17.63 -18.02
N GLU A 439 -1.72 -18.58 -17.16
CA GLU A 439 -2.63 -19.16 -16.17
C GLU A 439 -3.10 -18.12 -15.14
N ILE A 440 -2.21 -17.26 -14.66
CA ILE A 440 -2.55 -16.13 -13.78
C ILE A 440 -3.58 -15.24 -14.47
N LEU A 441 -3.38 -14.89 -15.74
CA LEU A 441 -4.30 -14.05 -16.51
C LEU A 441 -5.69 -14.71 -16.65
N VAL A 442 -5.75 -16.01 -16.94
CA VAL A 442 -7.01 -16.75 -17.04
C VAL A 442 -7.75 -16.74 -15.71
N ARG A 443 -7.07 -17.07 -14.61
CA ARG A 443 -7.69 -17.09 -13.27
C ARG A 443 -8.11 -15.70 -12.83
N PHE A 444 -7.30 -14.68 -13.13
CA PHE A 444 -7.59 -13.29 -12.79
C PHE A 444 -8.80 -12.76 -13.56
N LYS A 445 -8.93 -13.10 -14.86
CA LYS A 445 -10.11 -12.78 -15.66
C LYS A 445 -11.38 -13.32 -15.01
N LYS A 446 -11.38 -14.58 -14.57
CA LYS A 446 -12.54 -15.18 -13.87
C LYS A 446 -12.87 -14.45 -12.56
N SER A 447 -11.86 -14.06 -11.78
CA SER A 447 -12.07 -13.26 -10.57
C SER A 447 -12.68 -11.88 -10.88
N MET A 448 -12.23 -11.23 -11.95
CA MET A 448 -12.77 -9.95 -12.40
C MET A 448 -14.20 -10.08 -12.97
N GLU A 449 -14.52 -11.18 -13.64
CA GLU A 449 -15.89 -11.48 -14.10
C GLU A 449 -16.84 -11.66 -12.91
N MET A 450 -16.42 -12.37 -11.85
CA MET A 450 -17.24 -12.57 -10.64
C MET A 450 -17.60 -11.26 -9.93
N ILE A 451 -16.71 -10.28 -9.92
CA ILE A 451 -16.93 -8.98 -9.26
C ILE A 451 -17.44 -7.90 -10.22
N LEU A 452 -17.62 -8.21 -11.51
CA LEU A 452 -18.03 -7.23 -12.52
C LEU A 452 -19.34 -6.52 -12.18
N PRO A 453 -20.40 -7.19 -11.66
CA PRO A 453 -21.63 -6.50 -11.24
C PRO A 453 -21.38 -5.47 -10.14
N ILE A 454 -20.50 -5.78 -9.18
CA ILE A 454 -20.11 -4.87 -8.09
C ILE A 454 -19.34 -3.67 -8.66
N TYR A 455 -18.43 -3.90 -9.61
CA TYR A 455 -17.73 -2.82 -10.30
C TYR A 455 -18.70 -1.90 -11.05
N GLN A 456 -19.66 -2.46 -11.79
CA GLN A 456 -20.63 -1.70 -12.58
C GLN A 456 -21.53 -0.82 -11.71
N ASP A 457 -21.91 -1.29 -10.52
CA ASP A 457 -22.65 -0.50 -9.52
C ASP A 457 -21.83 0.67 -8.97
N LEU A 458 -20.51 0.46 -8.78
CA LEU A 458 -19.60 1.48 -8.24
C LEU A 458 -19.04 2.45 -9.30
N LYS A 459 -19.02 2.05 -10.58
CA LYS A 459 -18.44 2.80 -11.71
C LYS A 459 -18.93 4.26 -11.81
N PRO A 460 -20.20 4.60 -11.54
CA PRO A 460 -20.67 5.99 -11.57
C PRO A 460 -20.11 6.85 -10.44
N TYR A 461 -19.71 6.24 -9.32
CA TYR A 461 -19.22 6.92 -8.11
C TYR A 461 -17.71 7.10 -8.15
N LYS A 462 -17.24 8.05 -8.98
CA LYS A 462 -15.82 8.44 -9.06
C LYS A 462 -15.56 9.78 -8.35
N GLY A 463 -14.29 10.08 -8.12
CA GLY A 463 -13.88 11.37 -7.58
C GLY A 463 -14.55 11.74 -6.26
N PHE A 464 -15.01 12.98 -6.14
CA PHE A 464 -15.50 13.49 -4.86
C PHE A 464 -16.87 12.90 -4.49
N SER A 465 -17.78 12.74 -5.46
CA SER A 465 -19.08 12.09 -5.24
C SER A 465 -18.90 10.64 -4.76
N GLY A 466 -17.88 9.94 -5.26
CA GLY A 466 -17.54 8.60 -4.79
C GLY A 466 -17.05 8.54 -3.35
N VAL A 467 -16.22 9.50 -2.92
CA VAL A 467 -15.81 9.63 -1.52
C VAL A 467 -17.02 9.87 -0.63
N ILE A 468 -17.92 10.78 -1.04
CA ILE A 468 -19.16 11.07 -0.30
C ILE A 468 -20.07 9.84 -0.23
N TYR A 469 -20.28 9.13 -1.34
CA TYR A 469 -21.02 7.88 -1.38
C TYR A 469 -20.46 6.88 -0.36
N SER A 470 -19.14 6.67 -0.38
CA SER A 470 -18.48 5.73 0.54
C SER A 470 -18.58 6.13 2.01
N MET A 471 -18.61 7.43 2.31
CA MET A 471 -18.77 7.93 3.68
C MET A 471 -20.19 7.77 4.22
N LEU A 472 -21.20 7.74 3.33
CA LEU A 472 -22.58 7.94 3.72
C LEU A 472 -23.51 6.76 3.41
N LYS A 473 -23.14 5.86 2.48
CA LYS A 473 -24.01 4.75 2.05
C LYS A 473 -24.45 3.82 3.18
N ASP A 474 -23.60 3.65 4.19
CA ASP A 474 -23.87 2.77 5.34
C ASP A 474 -24.49 3.51 6.53
N LEU A 475 -24.86 4.78 6.37
CA LEU A 475 -25.50 5.56 7.44
C LEU A 475 -26.98 5.22 7.54
N ASN A 476 -27.36 4.65 8.68
CA ASN A 476 -28.76 4.59 9.10
C ASN A 476 -29.20 5.95 9.64
N ILE A 477 -30.33 6.44 9.15
CA ILE A 477 -30.96 7.65 9.65
C ILE A 477 -31.75 7.26 10.91
N ASN A 478 -31.61 8.05 11.98
CA ASN A 478 -32.30 7.79 13.25
C ASN A 478 -33.82 7.70 13.02
N GLU A 479 -34.48 6.72 13.65
CA GLU A 479 -35.94 6.49 13.56
C GLU A 479 -36.75 7.77 13.84
N LYS A 480 -36.40 8.56 14.86
CA LYS A 480 -37.08 9.84 15.16
C LYS A 480 -36.91 10.90 14.07
N PHE A 481 -35.85 10.78 13.26
CA PHE A 481 -35.64 11.64 12.09
C PHE A 481 -36.42 11.09 10.89
N ALA A 482 -36.39 9.78 10.65
CA ALA A 482 -37.18 9.12 9.60
C ALA A 482 -38.71 9.31 9.81
N GLU A 483 -39.20 9.24 11.05
CA GLU A 483 -40.60 9.49 11.41
C GLU A 483 -41.04 10.95 11.19
N LYS A 484 -40.10 11.89 11.26
CA LYS A 484 -40.37 13.34 11.17
C LYS A 484 -40.34 13.86 9.73
N TYR A 485 -39.70 13.15 8.80
CA TYR A 485 -39.50 13.58 7.42
C TYR A 485 -39.94 12.42 6.50
N SER A 486 -41.00 12.62 5.71
CA SER A 486 -41.57 11.54 4.90
C SER A 486 -40.58 11.03 3.84
N GLU A 487 -40.72 9.74 3.50
CA GLU A 487 -39.79 8.95 2.67
C GLU A 487 -39.70 9.41 1.21
N ASP A 488 -40.52 10.37 0.76
CA ASP A 488 -40.56 10.84 -0.63
C ASP A 488 -40.37 12.37 -0.78
N ASP A 489 -40.17 13.11 0.32
CA ASP A 489 -40.24 14.60 0.31
C ASP A 489 -38.91 15.35 0.13
N TYR A 490 -37.76 14.67 0.15
CA TYR A 490 -36.46 15.35 0.11
C TYR A 490 -35.43 14.67 -0.80
N SER A 491 -35.13 15.35 -1.90
CA SER A 491 -34.06 15.00 -2.82
C SER A 491 -32.94 16.05 -2.79
N VAL A 492 -31.68 15.62 -2.74
CA VAL A 492 -30.52 16.52 -2.91
C VAL A 492 -29.70 16.08 -4.09
N LEU A 493 -29.37 17.01 -4.97
CA LEU A 493 -28.42 16.76 -6.05
C LEU A 493 -26.99 17.12 -5.61
N LEU A 494 -26.12 16.13 -5.50
CA LEU A 494 -24.69 16.34 -5.32
C LEU A 494 -24.01 16.42 -6.69
N VAL A 495 -23.29 17.51 -6.94
CA VAL A 495 -22.55 17.74 -8.18
C VAL A 495 -21.12 18.11 -7.81
N ALA A 496 -20.15 17.27 -8.19
CA ALA A 496 -18.75 17.61 -8.08
C ALA A 496 -18.21 18.05 -9.45
N SER A 497 -17.45 19.15 -9.50
CA SER A 497 -17.01 19.76 -10.76
C SER A 497 -16.20 18.85 -11.68
N ASP A 498 -15.57 17.83 -11.11
CA ASP A 498 -14.63 16.95 -11.81
C ASP A 498 -15.24 15.56 -12.07
N ASP A 499 -16.50 15.34 -11.67
CA ASP A 499 -17.16 14.04 -11.78
C ASP A 499 -18.06 13.99 -13.03
N PRO A 500 -18.11 12.86 -13.75
CA PRO A 500 -18.94 12.72 -14.95
C PRO A 500 -20.43 12.54 -14.66
N TYR A 501 -20.80 12.29 -13.39
CA TYR A 501 -22.17 12.10 -12.94
C TYR A 501 -22.49 13.05 -11.77
N ALA A 502 -23.74 13.49 -11.72
CA ALA A 502 -24.33 14.04 -10.50
C ALA A 502 -24.95 12.89 -9.71
N THR A 503 -25.02 13.01 -8.38
CA THR A 503 -25.63 11.98 -7.53
C THR A 503 -26.85 12.56 -6.85
N ARG A 504 -28.03 12.06 -7.19
CA ARG A 504 -29.26 12.34 -6.45
C ARG A 504 -29.28 11.48 -5.19
N ILE A 505 -29.49 12.11 -4.06
CA ILE A 505 -29.55 11.47 -2.75
C ILE A 505 -30.96 11.66 -2.21
N ASN A 506 -31.63 10.55 -1.93
CA ASN A 506 -32.97 10.51 -1.33
C ASN A 506 -32.90 9.74 -0.01
N ILE A 507 -33.94 9.86 0.82
CA ILE A 507 -34.17 8.95 1.95
C ILE A 507 -35.19 7.92 1.50
N LYS A 508 -34.98 6.64 1.79
CA LYS A 508 -35.99 5.60 1.59
C LYS A 508 -35.83 4.53 2.68
N ASP A 509 -36.92 4.14 3.34
CA ASP A 509 -36.91 3.13 4.41
C ASP A 509 -35.85 3.44 5.49
N GLY A 510 -35.72 4.71 5.89
CA GLY A 510 -34.72 5.16 6.88
C GLY A 510 -33.25 5.13 6.41
N LYS A 511 -32.98 4.92 5.12
CA LYS A 511 -31.63 4.84 4.53
C LYS A 511 -31.42 5.89 3.45
N LEU A 512 -30.16 6.26 3.22
CA LEU A 512 -29.78 7.11 2.10
C LEU A 512 -29.70 6.28 0.82
N VAL A 513 -30.47 6.65 -0.20
CA VAL A 513 -30.42 6.05 -1.54
C VAL A 513 -29.70 7.01 -2.47
N PHE A 514 -28.65 6.51 -3.12
CA PHE A 514 -27.83 7.25 -4.07
C PHE A 514 -28.21 6.81 -5.49
N THR A 515 -28.48 7.77 -6.37
CA THR A 515 -28.84 7.52 -7.76
C THR A 515 -27.97 8.38 -8.65
N PRO A 516 -27.06 7.79 -9.45
CA PRO A 516 -26.23 8.54 -10.38
C PRO A 516 -27.08 9.05 -11.56
N ILE A 517 -26.83 10.28 -11.97
CA ILE A 517 -27.54 10.97 -13.05
C ILE A 517 -26.50 11.60 -13.98
N GLU A 518 -26.58 11.29 -15.26
CA GLU A 518 -25.81 11.99 -16.29
C GLU A 518 -26.21 13.46 -16.34
N TYR A 519 -25.22 14.35 -16.31
CA TYR A 519 -25.48 15.78 -16.38
C TYR A 519 -24.55 16.47 -17.37
N THR A 520 -24.99 17.62 -17.85
CA THR A 520 -24.23 18.58 -18.64
C THR A 520 -24.40 19.95 -18.00
N LYS A 521 -23.49 20.89 -18.29
CA LYS A 521 -23.67 22.28 -17.83
C LYS A 521 -25.03 22.88 -18.25
N LYS A 522 -25.60 22.42 -19.37
CA LYS A 522 -26.89 22.90 -19.89
C LYS A 522 -28.10 22.37 -19.11
N ASN A 523 -28.06 21.12 -18.64
CA ASN A 523 -29.19 20.51 -17.91
C ASN A 523 -29.05 20.60 -16.38
N LEU A 524 -27.90 21.03 -15.86
CA LEU A 524 -27.64 21.08 -14.41
C LEU A 524 -28.65 21.95 -13.65
N ASN A 525 -28.99 23.12 -14.20
CA ASN A 525 -30.00 24.00 -13.61
C ASN A 525 -31.40 23.38 -13.61
N LYS A 526 -31.71 22.52 -14.58
CA LYS A 526 -32.98 21.79 -14.63
C LYS A 526 -32.98 20.70 -13.56
N LEU A 527 -31.93 19.88 -13.51
CA LEU A 527 -31.78 18.82 -12.51
C LEU A 527 -31.79 19.36 -11.07
N ALA A 528 -31.14 20.50 -10.83
CA ALA A 528 -31.13 21.14 -9.52
C ALA A 528 -32.54 21.63 -9.10
N LYS A 529 -33.36 22.10 -10.05
CA LYS A 529 -34.75 22.52 -9.80
C LYS A 529 -35.72 21.34 -9.60
N GLU A 530 -35.37 20.16 -10.08
CA GLU A 530 -36.12 18.90 -9.86
C GLU A 530 -35.80 18.26 -8.49
N THR A 531 -35.00 18.91 -7.66
CA THR A 531 -34.62 18.45 -6.33
C THR A 531 -34.87 19.55 -5.30
N ASP A 532 -35.02 19.18 -4.04
CA ASP A 532 -35.22 20.09 -2.90
C ASP A 532 -33.92 20.80 -2.46
N GLY A 533 -32.92 20.84 -3.33
CA GLY A 533 -31.67 21.56 -3.17
C GLY A 533 -30.48 20.89 -3.89
N ALA A 534 -29.52 21.70 -4.32
CA ALA A 534 -28.28 21.21 -4.94
C ALA A 534 -27.06 21.55 -4.09
N LEU A 535 -26.19 20.57 -3.91
CA LEU A 535 -24.86 20.71 -3.36
C LEU A 535 -23.86 20.66 -4.51
N ILE A 536 -23.36 21.83 -4.92
CA ILE A 536 -22.30 21.93 -5.91
C ILE A 536 -20.97 22.11 -5.19
N THR A 537 -20.05 21.19 -5.43
CA THR A 537 -18.73 21.14 -4.80
C THR A 537 -17.64 21.14 -5.87
N THR A 538 -16.60 21.93 -5.65
CA THR A 538 -15.34 21.87 -6.40
C THR A 538 -14.26 21.46 -5.42
N ARG A 539 -13.09 20.97 -5.89
CA ARG A 539 -11.95 20.63 -5.01
C ARG A 539 -11.53 21.75 -4.05
N SER A 540 -11.93 22.99 -4.30
CA SER A 540 -11.51 24.19 -3.56
C SER A 540 -12.66 25.07 -3.04
N THR A 541 -13.94 24.76 -3.30
CA THR A 541 -15.06 25.67 -2.98
C THR A 541 -16.39 24.93 -2.89
N PHE A 542 -17.11 25.16 -1.79
CA PHE A 542 -18.48 24.67 -1.58
C PHE A 542 -19.47 25.79 -1.92
N LEU A 543 -20.24 25.65 -2.99
CA LEU A 543 -21.27 26.60 -3.39
C LEU A 543 -22.63 25.90 -3.24
N GLY A 544 -23.25 26.06 -2.06
CA GLY A 544 -24.63 25.67 -1.86
C GLY A 544 -25.55 26.65 -2.59
N LEU A 545 -26.07 26.28 -3.75
CA LEU A 545 -27.17 27.00 -4.39
C LEU A 545 -28.47 26.56 -3.69
N GLY A 546 -28.81 27.25 -2.60
CA GLY A 546 -30.08 27.02 -1.91
C GLY A 546 -31.22 27.65 -2.70
N VAL A 547 -32.13 26.83 -3.23
CA VAL A 547 -33.45 27.27 -3.68
C VAL A 547 -34.45 26.79 -2.63
N GLY A 548 -34.82 27.65 -1.67
CA GLY A 548 -35.99 27.49 -0.79
C GLY A 548 -35.94 26.39 0.30
N LYS A 549 -36.22 26.78 1.56
CA LYS A 549 -36.32 25.94 2.78
C LYS A 549 -35.04 25.16 3.18
N VAL A 550 -34.84 25.00 4.50
CA VAL A 550 -33.70 24.23 5.04
C VAL A 550 -33.97 22.75 4.78
N ASN A 551 -33.37 22.19 3.73
CA ASN A 551 -33.45 20.76 3.45
C ASN A 551 -32.74 19.97 4.57
N PRO A 552 -33.44 19.08 5.31
CA PRO A 552 -32.88 18.30 6.41
C PRO A 552 -31.72 17.38 5.96
N LEU A 553 -31.78 16.88 4.73
CA LEU A 553 -30.70 16.09 4.12
C LEU A 553 -29.47 16.96 3.90
N ILE A 554 -29.63 18.21 3.44
CA ILE A 554 -28.52 19.19 3.39
C ILE A 554 -27.96 19.47 4.79
N ALA A 555 -28.78 19.49 5.84
CA ALA A 555 -28.30 19.67 7.21
C ALA A 555 -27.57 18.44 7.77
N ILE A 556 -28.03 17.21 7.48
CA ILE A 556 -27.32 15.96 7.81
C ILE A 556 -25.99 15.93 7.07
N LEU A 557 -26.02 16.17 5.75
CA LEU A 557 -24.85 16.24 4.91
C LEU A 557 -23.91 17.32 5.44
N LYS A 558 -24.35 18.55 5.72
CA LYS A 558 -23.51 19.60 6.33
C LYS A 558 -23.04 19.27 7.74
N GLY A 559 -23.78 18.50 8.54
CA GLY A 559 -23.41 18.10 9.89
C GLY A 559 -22.34 17.01 9.93
N LYS A 560 -22.38 16.09 8.96
CA LYS A 560 -21.38 15.04 8.72
C LYS A 560 -20.21 15.52 7.87
N LEU A 561 -20.47 16.45 6.94
CA LEU A 561 -19.53 17.15 6.06
C LEU A 561 -19.24 18.55 6.58
N LYS A 562 -19.23 18.79 7.89
CA LYS A 562 -19.06 20.13 8.48
C LYS A 562 -17.63 20.65 8.21
N ILE A 563 -17.40 21.03 6.96
CA ILE A 563 -16.29 21.81 6.44
C ILE A 563 -16.74 23.26 6.61
N LYS A 564 -16.62 23.77 7.84
CA LYS A 564 -16.53 25.21 8.06
C LYS A 564 -15.05 25.57 7.94
N GLY A 565 -14.73 26.58 7.15
CA GLY A 565 -13.36 26.98 6.84
C GLY A 565 -12.43 26.90 8.06
N MET A 566 -11.31 26.22 7.86
CA MET A 566 -10.06 26.37 8.61
C MET A 566 -10.21 26.66 10.12
N LYS A 567 -10.29 25.60 10.94
CA LYS A 567 -9.45 25.38 12.15
C LYS A 567 -10.04 24.21 12.94
N HIS A 568 -9.22 23.16 13.06
CA HIS A 568 -9.42 21.94 13.86
C HIS A 568 -10.09 20.77 13.16
N ILE A 569 -9.28 20.11 12.32
CA ILE A 569 -9.23 18.65 12.19
C ILE A 569 -9.20 18.06 13.61
N ARG A 570 -10.30 17.48 14.06
CA ARG A 570 -10.30 16.53 15.17
C ARG A 570 -11.04 15.28 14.70
N ARG A 571 -10.24 14.28 14.33
CA ARG A 571 -10.59 12.85 14.31
C ARG A 571 -11.77 12.50 13.40
N PHE A 572 -11.49 12.21 12.13
CA PHE A 572 -12.32 11.26 11.41
C PHE A 572 -11.47 10.07 10.98
N THR A 573 -11.90 8.93 11.54
CA THR A 573 -11.59 7.55 11.20
C THR A 573 -10.17 7.04 11.47
N GLY A 574 -9.86 6.80 12.76
CA GLY A 574 -9.42 5.44 13.07
C GLY A 574 -10.57 4.54 12.64
N TYR A 575 -10.39 3.86 11.50
CA TYR A 575 -11.34 2.96 10.86
C TYR A 575 -12.22 2.24 11.89
N PHE A 576 -13.55 2.35 11.73
CA PHE A 576 -14.50 1.28 12.05
C PHE A 576 -14.15 0.42 13.28
N SER A 577 -14.10 1.01 14.48
CA SER A 577 -14.13 0.20 15.71
C SER A 577 -15.58 0.13 16.22
N LEU A 578 -16.23 -0.98 15.86
CA LEU A 578 -17.51 -1.51 16.34
C LEU A 578 -18.79 -0.80 15.85
N LEU A 579 -19.33 -1.30 14.74
CA LEU A 579 -20.72 -1.73 14.73
C LEU A 579 -20.74 -3.22 15.07
#